data_AF-A0A172TMN8-F1
#
_entry.id   AF-A0A172TMN8-F1
#
_cell.length_a   1.000
_cell.length_b   1.000
_cell.length_c   1.000
_cell.angle_alpha   90.00
_cell.angle_beta   90.00
_cell.angle_gamma   90.00
#
_symmetry.space_group_name_H-M   'P 1'
#
loop_
_entity.id
_entity.type
_entity.pdbx_description
1 polymer ?
#
loop_
_entity_poly.entity_id
_entity_poly.type
_entity_poly.pdbx_seq_one_letter_code
_entity_poly.pdbx_strand_id
1 'polypeptide(L)' 'MGLVDISEVTPQFFILAAFFILLIGSSFSFGILRLFQKRKQQGFLSLGVAVVAFIVMLITFF' A
#
# COMPACT_ATOMS: atom_id res chain seq x y z
N MET A 1 18.21 -12.01 20.07
CA MET A 1 17.83 -11.27 18.86
C MET A 1 18.44 -12.01 17.69
N GLY A 2 17.71 -12.96 17.12
CA GLY A 2 18.16 -13.68 15.94
C GLY A 2 18.20 -12.70 14.77
N LEU A 3 19.26 -12.75 13.98
CA LEU A 3 19.33 -12.06 12.71
C LEU A 3 18.16 -12.58 11.89
N VAL A 4 17.19 -11.72 11.60
CA VAL A 4 16.14 -12.03 10.61
C VAL A 4 16.90 -12.32 9.33
N ASP A 5 16.86 -13.57 8.88
CA ASP A 5 17.60 -14.02 7.73
C ASP A 5 16.99 -13.38 6.47
N ILE A 6 17.67 -12.34 6.00
CA ILE A 6 17.34 -11.58 4.79
C ILE A 6 17.86 -12.29 3.52
N SER A 7 18.50 -13.45 3.68
CA SER A 7 19.11 -14.25 2.62
C SER A 7 18.10 -14.73 1.58
N GLU A 8 16.81 -14.85 1.94
CA GLU A 8 15.71 -15.17 1.02
C GLU A 8 15.07 -13.92 0.39
N VAL A 9 15.34 -12.73 0.92
CA VAL A 9 14.76 -11.48 0.39
C VAL A 9 15.52 -11.08 -0.85
N THR A 10 15.02 -11.54 -1.98
CA THR A 10 15.51 -11.10 -3.29
C THR A 10 15.26 -9.59 -3.42
N PRO A 11 16.19 -8.81 -4.01
CA PRO A 11 16.00 -7.36 -4.21
C PRO A 11 14.65 -6.98 -4.85
N GLN A 12 14.09 -7.89 -5.66
CA GLN A 12 12.78 -7.79 -6.27
C GLN A 12 11.64 -7.70 -5.24
N PHE A 13 11.64 -8.53 -4.19
CA PHE A 13 10.63 -8.50 -3.12
C PHE A 13 10.72 -7.21 -2.31
N PHE A 14 11.93 -6.70 -2.05
CA PHE A 14 12.10 -5.44 -1.36
C PHE A 14 11.53 -4.27 -2.14
N ILE A 15 11.83 -4.19 -3.45
CA ILE A 15 11.30 -3.15 -4.34
C ILE A 15 9.77 -3.25 -4.43
N LEU A 16 9.23 -4.47 -4.53
CA LEU A 16 7.79 -4.70 -4.58
C LEU A 16 7.11 -4.22 -3.29
N ALA A 17 7.66 -4.54 -2.12
CA ALA A 17 7.14 -4.09 -0.83
C ALA A 17 7.17 -2.56 -0.72
N ALA A 18 8.30 -1.95 -1.06
CA ALA A 18 8.47 -0.50 -1.06
C ALA A 18 7.45 0.18 -1.99
N PHE A 19 7.24 -0.37 -3.19
CA PHE A 19 6.25 0.12 -4.14
C PHE A 19 4.83 0.07 -3.57
N PHE A 20 4.43 -1.05 -2.96
CA PHE A 20 3.12 -1.18 -2.33
C PHE A 20 2.94 -0.20 -1.17
N ILE A 21 3.93 -0.06 -0.29
CA ILE A 21 3.88 0.89 0.83
C ILE A 21 3.69 2.33 0.33
N LEU A 22 4.46 2.73 -0.68
CA LEU A 22 4.36 4.07 -1.27
C LEU A 22 3.00 4.26 -1.95
N LEU A 23 2.52 3.28 -2.72
CA LEU A 23 1.23 3.34 -3.42
C LEU A 23 0.06 3.46 -2.43
N ILE A 24 0.05 2.61 -1.40
CA ILE A 24 -0.99 2.61 -0.36
C ILE A 24 -0.96 3.91 0.42
N GLY A 25 0.22 4.33 0.92
CA GLY A 25 0.36 5.57 1.69
C GLY A 25 -0.05 6.81 0.91
N SER A 26 0.33 6.90 -0.36
CA SER A 26 -0.04 8.00 -1.26
C SER A 26 -1.54 8.02 -1.54
N SER A 27 -2.12 6.86 -1.88
CA SER A 27 -3.56 6.73 -2.20
C SER A 27 -4.43 7.00 -0.98
N PHE A 28 -4.00 6.55 0.19
CA PHE A 28 -4.68 6.78 1.46
C PHE A 28 -4.67 8.29 1.81
N SER A 29 -3.50 8.93 1.73
CA SER A 29 -3.37 10.38 1.98
C SER A 29 -4.23 11.21 1.03
N PHE A 30 -4.19 10.90 -0.27
CA PHE A 30 -5.03 11.58 -1.27
C PHE A 30 -6.53 11.31 -1.06
N GLY A 31 -6.91 10.10 -0.66
CA GLY A 31 -8.30 9.73 -0.41
C GLY A 31 -8.90 10.47 0.78
N ILE A 32 -8.13 10.61 1.85
CA ILE A 32 -8.51 11.40 3.02
C ILE A 32 -8.67 12.89 2.64
N LEU A 33 -7.69 13.47 1.94
CA LEU A 33 -7.78 14.87 1.50
C LEU A 33 -9.05 15.13 0.64
N ARG A 34 -9.39 14.20 -0.26
CA ARG A 34 -10.61 14.30 -1.09
C ARG A 34 -11.90 14.14 -0.30
N LEU A 35 -11.92 13.35 0.77
CA LEU A 35 -13.06 13.25 1.69
C LEU A 35 -13.32 14.58 2.39
N PHE A 36 -12.27 15.25 2.86
CA PHE A 36 -12.38 16.58 3.49
C PHE A 36 -12.82 17.68 2.51
N GLN A 37 -12.48 17.57 1.22
CA GLN A 37 -12.93 18.50 0.17
C GLN A 37 -14.39 18.31 -0.27
N LYS A 38 -15.22 17.55 0.49
CA LYS A 38 -16.60 17.14 0.14
C LYS A 38 -16.72 16.36 -1.18
N ARG A 39 -15.62 16.01 -1.86
CA ARG A 39 -15.59 15.14 -3.05
C ARG A 39 -15.63 13.66 -2.65
N LYS A 40 -16.69 13.29 -1.91
CA LYS A 40 -16.82 11.98 -1.27
C LYS A 40 -16.64 10.82 -2.26
N GLN A 41 -17.22 10.89 -3.45
CA GLN A 41 -17.09 9.84 -4.47
C GLN A 41 -15.63 9.59 -4.89
N GLN A 42 -14.87 10.65 -5.15
CA GLN A 42 -13.45 10.53 -5.55
C GLN A 42 -12.55 10.12 -4.39
N GLY A 43 -12.90 10.52 -3.16
CA GLY A 43 -12.21 10.09 -1.94
C GLY A 43 -12.41 8.60 -1.65
N PHE A 44 -13.64 8.10 -1.76
CA PHE A 44 -13.93 6.67 -1.59
C PHE A 44 -13.26 5.81 -2.67
N LEU A 45 -13.20 6.28 -3.91
CA LEU A 45 -12.55 5.54 -5.00
C LEU A 45 -11.04 5.39 -4.77
N SER A 46 -10.37 6.45 -4.29
CA SER A 46 -8.94 6.41 -3.95
C SER A 46 -8.64 5.60 -2.69
N LEU A 47 -9.53 5.63 -1.68
CA LEU A 47 -9.46 4.71 -0.54
C LEU A 47 -9.67 3.25 -0.97
N GLY A 48 -10.61 3.00 -1.89
CA GLY A 48 -10.84 1.67 -2.44
C GLY A 48 -9.60 1.11 -3.14
N VAL A 49 -8.91 1.93 -3.94
CA VAL A 49 -7.63 1.55 -4.56
C VAL A 49 -6.57 1.21 -3.52
N ALA A 50 -6.46 1.99 -2.43
CA ALA A 50 -5.52 1.70 -1.35
C ALA A 50 -5.84 0.34 -0.67
N VAL A 51 -7.12 0.05 -0.42
CA VAL A 51 -7.56 -1.22 0.17
C VAL A 51 -7.28 -2.40 -0.75
N VAL A 52 -7.59 -2.27 -2.05
CA VAL A 52 -7.29 -3.34 -3.03
C VAL A 52 -5.79 -3.60 -3.12
N ALA A 53 -4.96 -2.55 -3.17
CA ALA A 53 -3.51 -2.69 -3.18
C ALA A 53 -2.99 -3.39 -1.91
N PHE A 54 -3.58 -3.10 -0.75
CA PHE A 54 -3.24 -3.77 0.50
C PHE A 54 -3.60 -5.26 0.49
N ILE A 55 -4.78 -5.62 -0.03
CA ILE A 55 -5.19 -7.03 -0.15
C ILE A 55 -4.26 -7.79 -1.11
N VAL A 56 -3.89 -7.18 -2.24
CA VAL A 56 -2.94 -7.79 -3.19
C VAL A 56 -1.57 -8.00 -2.56
N MET A 57 -1.10 -7.02 -1.78
CA MET A 57 0.16 -7.15 -1.03
C MET A 57 0.10 -8.32 -0.04
N LEU A 58 -1.00 -8.46 0.71
CA LEU A 58 -1.18 -9.58 1.66
C LEU A 58 -1.14 -10.94 0.96
N ILE A 59 -1.79 -11.09 -0.19
CA ILE A 59 -1.78 -12.37 -0.94
C ILE A 59 -0.40 -12.68 -1.53
N THR A 60 0.39 -11.64 -1.84
CA THR A 60 1.69 -11.80 -2.51
C THR A 60 2.84 -12.02 -1.52
N PHE A 61 2.76 -11.43 -0.32
CA PHE A 61 3.82 -11.46 0.70
C PHE A 61 3.60 -12.50 1.81
N PHE A 62 2.44 -13.15 1.84
CA PHE A 62 2.05 -14.13 2.86
C PHE A 62 1.79 -15.49 2.22
#